data_AF-A0A7X3UES8-F1
#
_entry.id   AF-A0A7X3UES8-F1
#
_cell.length_a   1.000
_cell.length_b   1.000
_cell.length_c   1.000
_cell.angle_alpha   90.00
_cell.angle_beta   90.00
_cell.angle_gamma   90.00
#
_symmetry.space_group_name_H-M   'P 1'
#
loop_
_entity.id
_entity.type
_entity.pdbx_description
1 polymer ?
#
loop_
_entity_poly.entity_id
_entity_poly.type
_entity_poly.pdbx_seq_one_letter_code
_entity_poly.pdbx_strand_id
1 'polypeptide(L)' 'VVAMFEEILGLPTVLMAFGLPDCDAHAPNEKFHLPNFYRGIDSAAWFYEEYGRTH' A
#
# COMPACT_ATOMS: atom_id res chain seq x y z
N VAL A 1 -11.43 6.18 4.65
CA VAL A 1 -11.50 4.70 4.53
C VAL A 1 -10.59 4.01 5.54
N VAL A 2 -9.28 4.23 5.53
CA VAL A 2 -8.32 3.57 6.46
C VAL A 2 -8.71 3.73 7.94
N ALA A 3 -8.94 4.96 8.40
CA ALA A 3 -9.36 5.23 9.79
C ALA A 3 -10.70 4.56 10.17
N MET A 4 -11.59 4.36 9.21
CA MET A 4 -12.87 3.69 9.44
C MET A 4 -12.69 2.18 9.66
N PHE A 5 -11.71 1.56 9.00
CA PHE A 5 -11.37 0.15 9.28
C PHE A 5 -10.84 -0.01 10.71
N GLU A 6 -9.99 0.92 11.16
CA GLU A 6 -9.49 0.93 12.53
C GLU A 6 -10.63 1.09 13.56
N GLU A 7 -11.56 2.04 13.32
CA GLU A 7 -12.72 2.26 14.19
C GLU A 7 -13.64 1.04 14.28
N ILE A 8 -13.96 0.40 13.16
CA ILE A 8 -14.93 -0.71 13.10
C ILE A 8 -14.32 -2.02 13.62
N LEU A 9 -13.07 -2.31 13.27
CA LEU A 9 -12.44 -3.59 13.57
C LEU A 9 -11.69 -3.58 14.91
N GLY A 10 -11.38 -2.39 15.45
CA GLY A 10 -10.59 -2.24 16.67
C GLY A 10 -9.14 -2.74 16.50
N LEU A 11 -8.64 -2.79 15.26
CA LEU A 11 -7.30 -3.26 14.92
C LEU A 11 -6.48 -2.16 14.23
N PRO A 12 -5.17 -2.06 14.52
CA PRO A 12 -4.29 -1.14 13.80
C PRO A 12 -4.36 -1.38 12.28
N THR A 13 -4.53 -0.33 11.50
CA THR A 13 -4.65 -0.42 10.04
C THR A 13 -3.48 0.27 9.35
N VAL A 14 -2.86 -0.41 8.37
CA VAL A 14 -1.75 0.13 7.57
C VAL A 14 -2.21 0.39 6.15
N LEU A 15 -1.98 1.61 5.64
CA LEU A 15 -2.13 1.95 4.22
C LEU A 15 -0.76 1.94 3.54
N MET A 16 -0.55 1.01 2.61
CA MET A 16 0.68 0.91 1.83
C MET A 16 0.49 1.49 0.43
N ALA A 17 0.83 2.76 0.23
CA ALA A 17 0.74 3.44 -1.06
C ALA A 17 2.08 3.41 -1.81
N PHE A 18 2.06 3.09 -3.11
CA PHE A 18 3.24 2.96 -3.96
C PHE A 18 3.22 3.86 -5.20
N GLY A 19 2.13 4.59 -5.43
CA GLY A 19 1.99 5.51 -6.56
C GLY A 19 2.88 6.75 -6.41
N LEU A 20 3.30 7.32 -7.55
CA LEU A 20 3.91 8.64 -7.59
C LEU A 20 2.82 9.73 -7.63
N PRO A 21 3.13 10.97 -7.23
CA PRO A 21 2.17 12.07 -7.29
C PRO A 21 1.61 12.35 -8.70
N ASP A 22 2.36 12.02 -9.75
CA ASP A 22 1.97 12.20 -11.16
C ASP A 22 1.30 10.95 -11.78
N CYS A 23 0.87 9.99 -10.97
CA CYS A 23 0.14 8.83 -11.49
C CYS A 23 -1.23 9.20 -12.07
N ASP A 24 -1.72 10.43 -11.81
CA ASP A 24 -2.96 10.96 -12.38
C ASP A 24 -4.18 10.07 -12.08
N ALA A 25 -4.24 9.55 -10.85
CA ALA A 25 -5.32 8.65 -10.43
C ALA A 25 -6.70 9.31 -10.66
N HIS A 26 -7.56 8.60 -11.39
CA HIS A 26 -8.88 9.06 -11.83
C HIS A 26 -8.87 10.21 -12.86
N ALA A 27 -7.75 10.44 -13.56
CA ALA A 27 -7.64 11.41 -14.64
C ALA A 27 -7.12 10.77 -15.95
N PRO A 28 -7.21 11.45 -17.11
CA PRO A 28 -6.66 10.94 -18.36
C PRO A 28 -5.14 10.70 -18.28
N ASN A 29 -4.65 9.68 -18.99
CA ASN A 29 -3.27 9.22 -18.94
C ASN A 29 -2.81 8.70 -17.56
N GLU A 30 -3.75 8.21 -16.75
CA GLU A 30 -3.45 7.47 -15.54
C GLU A 30 -2.40 6.38 -15.83
N LYS A 31 -1.33 6.39 -15.05
CA LYS A 31 -0.16 5.54 -15.28
C LYS A 31 0.46 5.12 -13.98
N PHE A 32 1.16 3.99 -14.01
CA PHE A 32 1.91 3.50 -12.87
C PHE A 32 3.39 3.36 -13.22
N HIS A 33 4.26 3.77 -12.31
CA HIS A 33 5.70 3.67 -12.49
C HIS A 33 6.15 2.21 -12.32
N LEU A 34 6.61 1.55 -13.39
CA LEU A 34 6.96 0.12 -13.36
C LEU A 34 7.95 -0.26 -12.24
N PRO A 35 9.02 0.51 -11.96
CA PRO A 35 9.86 0.23 -10.79
C PRO A 35 9.12 0.23 -9.46
N ASN A 36 8.13 1.11 -9.26
CA ASN A 36 7.30 1.09 -8.06
C ASN A 36 6.35 -0.11 -8.04
N PHE A 37 5.93 -0.62 -9.21
CA PHE A 37 5.07 -1.79 -9.28
C PHE A 37 5.82 -3.02 -8.73
N TYR A 38 7.02 -3.26 -9.24
CA TYR A 38 7.86 -4.38 -8.78
C TYR A 38 8.29 -4.20 -7.32
N ARG A 39 8.77 -3.01 -6.94
CA ARG A 39 9.16 -2.75 -5.54
C ARG A 39 7.97 -2.78 -4.57
N GLY A 40 6.77 -2.44 -5.02
CA GLY A 40 5.56 -2.56 -4.21
C GLY A 40 5.23 -4.01 -3.87
N ILE A 41 5.44 -4.93 -4.83
CA ILE A 41 5.31 -6.38 -4.59
C ILE A 41 6.33 -6.84 -3.54
N ASP A 42 7.60 -6.47 -3.72
CA ASP A 42 8.66 -6.83 -2.77
C ASP A 42 8.38 -6.26 -1.36
N SER A 43 7.94 -5.00 -1.30
CA SER A 43 7.60 -4.33 -0.04
C SER A 43 6.46 -5.02 0.70
N ALA A 44 5.41 -5.44 -0.01
CA ALA A 44 4.31 -6.18 0.58
C ALA A 44 4.76 -7.55 1.10
N ALA A 45 5.60 -8.27 0.34
CA ALA A 45 6.15 -9.55 0.77
C ALA A 45 7.00 -9.40 2.04
N TRP A 46 7.88 -8.40 2.09
CA TRP A 46 8.73 -8.13 3.25
C TRP A 46 7.92 -7.68 4.47
N PHE A 47 6.87 -6.88 4.27
CA PHE A 47 5.96 -6.49 5.36
C PHE A 47 5.35 -7.71 6.04
N TYR A 48 4.84 -8.68 5.26
CA TYR A 48 4.25 -9.89 5.82
C TYR A 48 5.29 -10.82 6.45
N GLU A 49 6.50 -10.92 5.87
CA GLU A 49 7.59 -11.70 6.47
C GLU A 49 7.99 -11.14 7.83
N GLU A 50 8.22 -9.83 7.94
CA GLU A 50 8.61 -9.19 9.19
C GLU A 50 7.47 -9.21 10.23
N TYR A 51 6.22 -9.07 9.78
CA TYR A 51 5.07 -9.21 10.67
C TYR A 51 5.00 -10.61 11.30
N GLY A 52 5.18 -11.67 10.48
CA GLY A 52 5.19 -13.05 10.95
C GLY A 52 6.43 -13.46 11.76
N ARG A 53 7.51 -12.66 11.76
CA ARG A 53 8.67 -12.86 12.64
C ARG A 53 8.48 -12.26 14.03
N THR A 54 7.69 -11.20 14.14
CA THR A 54 7.56 -10.38 15.35
C THR A 54 6.31 -10.72 16.19
N HIS A 55 5.43 -11.59 15.68
CA HIS A 55 4.17 -12.02 16.30
C HIS A 55 3.97 -13.53 16.09
#